data_AF-A0A3A5LJG0-F1
#
_entry.id   AF-A0A3A5LJG0-F1
#
_cell.length_a   1.000
_cell.length_b   1.000
_cell.length_c   1.000
_cell.angle_alpha   90.00
_cell.angle_beta   90.00
_cell.angle_gamma   90.00
#
_symmetry.space_group_name_H-M   'P 1'
#
loop_
_entity.id
_entity.type
_entity.pdbx_description
1 polymer ?
#
loop_
_entity_poly.entity_id
_entity_poly.type
_entity_poly.pdbx_seq_one_letter_code
_entity_poly.pdbx_strand_id
1 'polypeptide(L)'
;MRCANYVIAAASVLLSSCAVYKAAENKGVAPNDISRCETRMCFLSHGMKPIEKSTLKNGQYLEIYRAQSRKSGLNYVRAAGHGALDVATLGIWEVAGTPIESAISNNRGYVVARVVYASKNADKAVNVQIYDAKGKRVK
;
A
#
# COMPACT_ATOMS: atom_id res chain seq x y z
N MET A 1 -31.01 -22.31 24.99
CA MET A 1 -29.67 -22.75 24.54
C MET A 1 -29.51 -22.84 23.01
N ARG A 2 -30.47 -23.39 22.25
CA ARG A 2 -30.37 -23.47 20.76
C ARG A 2 -30.27 -22.10 20.07
N CYS A 3 -31.04 -21.10 20.50
CA CYS A 3 -30.99 -19.75 19.91
C CYS A 3 -29.64 -19.05 20.14
N ALA A 4 -29.00 -19.25 21.30
CA ALA A 4 -27.67 -18.71 21.58
C ALA A 4 -26.61 -19.29 20.63
N ASN A 5 -26.69 -20.59 20.32
CA ASN A 5 -25.78 -21.21 19.35
C ASN A 5 -25.99 -20.69 17.91
N TYR A 6 -27.23 -20.42 17.49
CA TYR A 6 -27.49 -19.82 16.18
C TYR A 6 -27.02 -18.35 16.08
N VAL A 7 -27.16 -17.59 17.18
CA VAL A 7 -26.64 -16.21 17.26
C VAL A 7 -25.11 -16.19 17.22
N ILE A 8 -24.45 -17.12 17.93
CA ILE A 8 -22.98 -17.27 17.90
C ILE A 8 -22.48 -17.69 16.51
N ALA A 9 -23.16 -18.64 15.86
CA ALA A 9 -22.81 -19.08 14.51
C ALA A 9 -23.05 -18.01 13.43
N ALA A 10 -24.08 -17.16 13.59
CA ALA A 10 -24.31 -16.04 12.67
C ALA A 10 -23.27 -14.91 12.87
N ALA A 11 -22.82 -14.68 14.11
CA ALA A 11 -21.79 -13.68 14.41
C ALA A 11 -20.40 -14.06 13.87
N SER A 12 -20.03 -15.35 13.90
CA SER A 12 -18.75 -15.82 13.35
C SER A 12 -18.66 -15.68 11.82
N VAL A 13 -19.77 -15.87 11.10
CA VAL A 13 -19.82 -15.67 9.65
C VAL A 13 -19.60 -14.19 9.29
N LEU A 14 -20.16 -13.26 10.05
CA LEU A 14 -19.98 -11.82 9.78
C LEU A 14 -18.54 -11.35 10.00
N LEU A 15 -17.81 -11.94 10.95
CA LEU A 15 -16.42 -11.56 11.26
C LEU A 15 -15.42 -12.02 10.19
N SER A 16 -15.60 -13.20 9.62
CA SER A 16 -14.73 -13.74 8.53
C SER A 16 -14.71 -12.83 7.28
N SER A 17 -15.84 -12.20 6.96
CA SER A 17 -15.96 -11.35 5.77
C SER A 17 -15.03 -10.13 5.79
N CYS A 18 -14.74 -9.58 6.97
CA CYS A 18 -13.91 -8.39 7.14
C CYS A 18 -12.43 -8.69 6.86
N ALA A 19 -11.92 -9.82 7.32
CA ALA A 19 -10.52 -10.16 7.16
C ALA A 19 -10.18 -10.60 5.74
N VAL A 20 -11.05 -11.37 5.08
CA VAL A 20 -10.92 -11.68 3.65
C VAL A 20 -10.87 -10.39 2.82
N TYR A 21 -11.75 -9.43 3.11
CA TYR A 21 -11.74 -8.12 2.45
C TYR A 21 -10.42 -7.36 2.67
N LYS A 22 -9.92 -7.35 3.91
CA LYS A 22 -8.66 -6.68 4.27
C LYS A 22 -7.43 -7.38 3.69
N ALA A 23 -7.48 -8.70 3.53
CA ALA A 23 -6.46 -9.50 2.88
C ALA A 23 -6.43 -9.25 1.36
N ALA A 24 -7.60 -9.09 0.74
CA ALA A 24 -7.74 -8.75 -0.69
C ALA A 24 -7.35 -7.28 -1.00
N GLU A 25 -7.49 -6.38 -0.02
CA GLU A 25 -7.23 -4.95 -0.20
C GLU A 25 -5.77 -4.64 -0.60
N ASN A 26 -5.61 -4.06 -1.79
CA ASN A 26 -4.33 -3.74 -2.40
C ASN A 26 -4.02 -2.23 -2.44
N LYS A 27 -4.05 -1.58 -1.28
CA LYS A 27 -3.71 -0.14 -1.16
C LYS A 27 -2.21 0.11 -1.32
N GLY A 28 -1.87 1.28 -1.88
CA GLY A 28 -0.51 1.78 -2.03
C GLY A 28 -0.04 1.86 -3.49
N VAL A 29 1.17 2.37 -3.68
CA VAL A 29 1.77 2.66 -4.99
C VAL A 29 2.88 1.66 -5.29
N ALA A 30 2.90 1.12 -6.51
CA ALA A 30 4.02 0.33 -7.00
C ALA A 30 5.01 1.24 -7.75
N PRO A 31 6.33 1.02 -7.62
CA PRO A 31 7.33 1.83 -8.34
C PRO A 31 7.15 1.79 -9.87
N ASN A 32 6.65 0.67 -10.41
CA ASN A 32 6.35 0.54 -11.84
C ASN A 32 5.21 1.45 -12.31
N ASP A 33 4.20 1.70 -11.47
CA ASP A 33 3.05 2.54 -11.85
C ASP A 33 3.48 4.00 -12.05
N ILE A 34 4.37 4.48 -11.18
CA ILE A 34 4.93 5.84 -11.24
C ILE A 34 6.17 5.96 -12.15
N SER A 35 6.71 4.84 -12.64
CA SER A 35 7.89 4.85 -13.52
C SER A 35 7.67 5.60 -14.82
N ARG A 36 6.42 5.75 -15.27
CA ARG A 36 6.06 6.49 -16.50
C ARG A 36 5.69 7.95 -16.23
N CYS A 37 5.69 8.38 -14.97
CA CYS A 37 5.35 9.76 -14.64
C CYS A 37 6.48 10.73 -15.01
N GLU A 38 6.08 11.81 -15.69
CA GLU A 38 6.96 12.93 -16.04
C GLU A 38 6.45 14.28 -15.51
N THR A 39 5.21 14.33 -15.02
CA THR A 39 4.58 15.58 -14.58
C THR A 39 4.24 15.56 -13.10
N ARG A 40 4.19 16.75 -12.49
CA ARG A 40 3.74 16.93 -11.10
C ARG A 40 2.37 16.29 -10.85
N MET A 41 1.43 16.52 -11.76
CA MET A 41 0.08 15.96 -11.66
C MET A 41 0.06 14.43 -11.69
N CYS A 42 0.95 13.78 -12.45
CA CYS A 42 1.02 12.31 -12.50
C CYS A 42 1.42 11.71 -11.15
N PHE A 43 2.36 12.33 -10.44
CA PHE A 43 2.76 11.87 -9.12
C PHE A 43 1.66 12.07 -8.08
N LEU A 44 0.95 13.21 -8.13
CA LEU A 44 -0.17 13.50 -7.25
C LEU A 44 -1.38 12.58 -7.50
N SER A 45 -1.67 12.24 -8.76
CA SER A 45 -2.79 11.35 -9.12
C SER A 45 -2.59 9.92 -8.62
N HIS A 46 -1.34 9.47 -8.50
CA HIS A 46 -0.99 8.20 -7.85
C HIS A 46 -1.03 8.27 -6.32
N GLY A 47 -1.42 9.40 -5.73
CA GLY A 47 -1.52 9.57 -4.28
C GLY A 47 -0.18 9.82 -3.58
N MET A 48 0.85 10.22 -4.33
CA MET A 48 2.11 10.63 -3.71
C MET A 48 2.02 12.03 -3.13
N LYS A 49 2.64 12.23 -1.97
CA LYS A 49 2.63 13.50 -1.24
C LYS A 49 4.02 14.11 -1.24
N PRO A 50 4.18 15.42 -1.54
CA PRO A 50 5.47 16.07 -1.44
C PRO A 50 5.87 16.20 0.03
N ILE A 51 7.04 15.70 0.38
CA ILE A 51 7.61 15.75 1.73
C ILE A 51 8.74 16.79 1.84
N GLU A 52 9.37 17.12 0.72
CA GLU A 52 10.42 18.13 0.66
C GLU A 52 10.33 18.92 -0.65
N LYS A 53 10.61 20.22 -0.55
CA LYS A 53 10.63 21.18 -1.65
C LYS A 53 11.84 22.08 -1.46
N SER A 54 12.75 22.12 -2.42
CA SER A 54 13.96 22.94 -2.33
C SER A 54 14.38 23.50 -3.69
N THR A 55 14.94 24.71 -3.68
CA THR A 55 15.56 25.31 -4.86
C THR A 55 17.04 24.95 -4.89
N LEU A 56 17.49 24.34 -5.96
CA LEU A 56 18.87 23.95 -6.16
C LEU A 56 19.72 25.18 -6.56
N LYS A 57 21.02 25.13 -6.29
CA LYS A 57 21.96 26.23 -6.57
C LYS A 57 22.03 26.62 -8.06
N ASN A 58 21.64 25.71 -8.95
CA ASN A 58 21.58 25.90 -10.39
C ASN A 58 20.24 26.49 -10.89
N GLY A 59 19.35 26.93 -9.98
CA GLY A 59 18.04 27.48 -10.32
C GLY A 59 16.95 26.44 -10.58
N GLN A 60 17.29 25.14 -10.60
CA GLN A 60 16.31 24.06 -10.71
C GLN A 60 15.53 23.87 -9.42
N TYR A 61 14.36 23.24 -9.52
CA TYR A 61 13.48 23.00 -8.38
C TYR A 61 13.38 21.52 -8.07
N LEU A 62 13.75 21.13 -6.85
CA LEU A 62 13.67 19.77 -6.34
C LEU A 62 12.38 19.58 -5.54
N GLU A 63 11.66 18.51 -5.84
CA GLU A 63 10.51 18.06 -5.07
C GLU A 63 10.66 16.57 -4.78
N ILE A 64 10.59 16.20 -3.51
CA ILE A 64 10.64 14.81 -3.07
C ILE A 64 9.23 14.39 -2.69
N TYR A 65 8.73 13.36 -3.34
CA TYR A 65 7.43 12.77 -3.09
C TYR A 65 7.56 11.43 -2.38
N ARG A 66 6.54 11.12 -1.58
CA ARG A 66 6.44 9.86 -0.83
C ARG A 66 5.04 9.29 -0.94
N ALA A 67 4.96 7.97 -1.11
CA ALA A 67 3.73 7.19 -0.94
C ALA A 67 4.00 5.89 -0.18
N GLN A 68 2.97 5.36 0.46
CA GLN A 68 3.06 4.00 1.01
C GLN A 68 3.21 3.00 -0.14
N SER A 69 4.16 2.07 -0.01
CA SER A 69 4.32 1.00 -0.98
C SER A 69 3.08 0.13 -1.03
N ARG A 70 2.71 -0.30 -2.24
CA ARG A 70 1.66 -1.30 -2.44
C ARG A 70 2.01 -2.59 -1.70
N LYS A 71 1.00 -3.26 -1.12
CA LYS A 71 1.16 -4.61 -0.56
C LYS A 71 1.62 -5.60 -1.64
N SER A 72 2.28 -6.68 -1.22
CA SER A 72 2.67 -7.79 -2.11
C SER A 72 1.51 -8.20 -3.04
N GLY A 73 1.81 -8.57 -4.29
CA GLY A 73 0.81 -9.02 -5.27
C GLY A 73 0.05 -10.30 -4.90
N LEU A 74 0.40 -10.95 -3.80
CA LEU A 74 -0.23 -12.18 -3.30
C LEU A 74 -1.52 -11.93 -2.50
N ASN A 75 -2.13 -10.74 -2.59
CA ASN A 75 -3.34 -10.40 -1.83
C ASN A 75 -4.51 -11.37 -2.08
N TYR A 76 -4.69 -11.84 -3.33
CA TYR A 76 -5.72 -12.82 -3.67
C TYR A 76 -5.47 -14.19 -3.02
N VAL A 77 -4.22 -14.65 -3.00
CA VAL A 77 -3.83 -15.90 -2.34
C VAL A 77 -4.02 -15.78 -0.83
N ARG A 78 -3.68 -14.63 -0.24
CA ARG A 78 -3.95 -14.35 1.18
C ARG A 78 -5.44 -14.36 1.47
N ALA A 79 -6.26 -13.69 0.67
CA ALA A 79 -7.70 -13.66 0.84
C ALA A 79 -8.33 -15.06 0.73
N ALA A 80 -7.91 -15.87 -0.24
CA ALA A 80 -8.35 -17.25 -0.39
C ALA A 80 -7.90 -18.11 0.80
N GLY A 81 -6.67 -17.93 1.28
CA GLY A 81 -6.14 -18.61 2.46
C GLY A 81 -6.93 -18.29 3.72
N HIS A 82 -7.21 -17.00 3.97
CA HIS A 82 -8.07 -16.55 5.08
C HIS A 82 -9.45 -17.17 5.00
N GLY A 83 -10.14 -17.08 3.85
CA GLY A 83 -11.46 -17.68 3.69
C GLY A 83 -11.49 -19.20 3.90
N ALA A 84 -10.47 -19.91 3.41
CA ALA A 84 -10.37 -21.36 3.59
C ALA A 84 -10.09 -21.75 5.05
N LEU A 85 -9.19 -21.04 5.73
CA LEU A 85 -8.82 -21.30 7.12
C LEU A 85 -9.95 -20.93 8.08
N ASP A 86 -10.71 -19.88 7.79
CA ASP A 86 -11.90 -19.52 8.57
C ASP A 86 -12.96 -20.62 8.52
N VAL A 87 -13.24 -21.18 7.35
CA VAL A 87 -14.17 -22.32 7.22
C VAL A 87 -13.61 -23.56 7.93
N ALA A 88 -12.34 -23.88 7.70
CA ALA A 88 -11.70 -25.08 8.27
C ALA A 88 -11.60 -25.03 9.80
N THR A 89 -11.47 -23.85 10.38
CA THR A 89 -11.31 -23.65 11.83
C THR A 89 -12.56 -23.11 12.51
N LEU A 90 -13.69 -23.05 11.80
CA LEU A 90 -14.95 -22.46 12.28
C LEU A 90 -14.78 -21.02 12.81
N GLY A 91 -13.88 -20.25 12.20
CA GLY A 91 -13.59 -18.86 12.54
C GLY A 91 -12.53 -18.64 13.63
N ILE A 92 -11.85 -19.70 14.12
CA ILE A 92 -10.76 -19.55 15.10
C ILE A 92 -9.53 -18.86 14.47
N TRP A 93 -9.29 -19.07 13.18
CA TRP A 93 -8.20 -18.41 12.44
C TRP A 93 -8.29 -16.88 12.49
N GLU A 94 -9.48 -16.29 12.47
CA GLU A 94 -9.64 -14.85 12.65
C GLU A 94 -9.17 -14.31 13.99
N VAL A 95 -9.34 -15.10 15.07
CA VAL A 95 -8.99 -14.66 16.42
C VAL A 95 -7.50 -14.80 16.68
N ALA A 96 -6.86 -15.83 16.11
CA ALA A 96 -5.44 -16.12 16.35
C ALA A 96 -4.55 -15.69 15.18
N GLY A 97 -4.89 -16.11 13.97
CA GLY A 97 -4.10 -15.91 12.75
C GLY A 97 -4.06 -14.46 12.28
N THR A 98 -5.20 -13.77 12.22
CA THR A 98 -5.26 -12.36 11.76
C THR A 98 -4.39 -11.41 12.62
N PRO A 99 -4.38 -11.50 13.96
CA PRO A 99 -3.44 -10.74 14.79
C PRO A 99 -1.97 -11.10 14.56
N ILE A 100 -1.64 -12.40 14.44
CA ILE A 100 -0.28 -12.87 14.16
C ILE A 100 0.21 -12.31 12.82
N GLU A 101 -0.61 -12.39 11.78
CA GLU A 101 -0.29 -11.85 10.47
C GLU A 101 -0.13 -10.32 10.50
N SER A 102 -0.96 -9.63 11.27
CA SER A 102 -0.86 -8.18 11.47
C SER A 102 0.47 -7.79 12.13
N ALA A 103 0.90 -8.53 13.17
CA ALA A 103 2.17 -8.30 13.85
C ALA A 103 3.37 -8.49 12.90
N ILE A 104 3.32 -9.49 12.01
CA ILE A 104 4.39 -9.77 11.03
C ILE A 104 4.35 -8.78 9.84
N SER A 105 3.16 -8.32 9.43
CA SER A 105 2.97 -7.49 8.23
C SER A 105 3.30 -6.00 8.42
N ASN A 106 3.82 -5.58 9.57
CA ASN A 106 4.02 -4.17 9.93
C ASN A 106 5.06 -3.42 9.07
N ASN A 107 5.83 -4.11 8.24
CA ASN A 107 6.93 -3.49 7.48
C ASN A 107 6.50 -3.01 6.08
N ARG A 108 5.49 -2.14 6.01
CA ARG A 108 5.18 -1.43 4.75
C ARG A 108 6.14 -0.26 4.60
N GLY A 109 7.18 -0.45 3.79
CA GLY A 109 8.08 0.65 3.43
C GLY A 109 7.39 1.70 2.54
N TYR A 110 8.16 2.73 2.19
CA TYR A 110 7.69 3.84 1.38
C TYR A 110 8.38 3.86 0.03
N VAL A 111 7.63 4.20 -1.01
CA VAL A 111 8.18 4.54 -2.32
C VAL A 111 8.46 6.03 -2.32
N VAL A 112 9.68 6.41 -2.73
CA VAL A 112 10.13 7.80 -2.75
C VAL A 112 10.49 8.19 -4.17
N ALA A 113 9.96 9.30 -4.66
CA ALA A 113 10.32 9.86 -5.95
C ALA A 113 11.01 11.21 -5.76
N ARG A 114 12.28 11.29 -6.16
CA ARG A 114 13.07 12.51 -6.22
C ARG A 114 12.91 13.11 -7.61
N VAL A 115 12.22 14.25 -7.71
CA VAL A 115 11.86 14.86 -9.00
C VAL A 115 12.47 16.24 -9.09
N VAL A 116 13.21 16.48 -10.16
CA VAL A 116 13.83 17.77 -10.46
C VAL A 116 13.10 18.42 -11.63
N TYR A 117 12.66 19.65 -11.45
CA TYR A 117 12.00 20.49 -12.44
C TYR A 117 12.94 21.62 -12.87
N ALA A 118 12.73 22.15 -14.07
CA ALA A 118 13.53 23.25 -14.61
C ALA A 118 13.39 24.53 -13.78
N SER A 119 12.19 24.78 -13.23
CA SER A 119 11.88 25.90 -12.35
C SER A 119 10.69 25.54 -11.45
N LYS A 120 10.36 26.39 -10.47
CA LYS A 120 9.24 26.16 -9.54
C LYS A 120 7.88 25.97 -10.25
N ASN A 121 7.68 26.69 -11.36
CA ASN A 121 6.45 26.68 -12.15
C ASN A 121 6.48 25.68 -13.30
N ALA A 122 7.60 24.98 -13.51
CA ALA A 122 7.68 23.97 -14.55
C ALA A 122 6.93 22.70 -14.09
N ASP A 123 5.99 22.24 -14.90
CA ASP A 123 5.22 21.02 -14.61
C ASP A 123 5.90 19.75 -15.09
N LYS A 124 6.81 19.85 -16.06
CA LYS A 124 7.55 18.71 -16.61
C LYS A 124 8.88 18.53 -15.87
N ALA A 125 9.12 17.30 -15.42
CA ALA A 125 10.35 16.92 -14.77
C ALA A 125 11.50 16.82 -15.77
N VAL A 126 12.66 17.32 -15.37
CA VAL A 126 13.94 17.19 -16.07
C VAL A 126 14.65 15.91 -15.64
N ASN A 127 14.53 15.53 -14.37
CA ASN A 127 15.11 14.30 -13.84
C ASN A 127 14.16 13.66 -12.83
N VAL A 128 13.91 12.37 -12.97
CA VAL A 128 13.04 11.60 -12.07
C VAL A 128 13.84 10.41 -11.58
N GLN A 129 13.98 10.28 -10.26
CA GLN A 129 14.60 9.13 -9.62
C GLN A 129 13.60 8.52 -8.65
N ILE A 130 13.36 7.23 -8.75
CA ILE A 130 12.37 6.52 -7.96
C ILE A 130 13.08 5.44 -7.17
N TYR A 131 12.82 5.42 -5.87
CA TYR A 131 13.38 4.49 -4.91
C TYR A 131 12.25 3.62 -4.35
N ASP A 132 12.48 2.32 -4.30
CA ASP A 132 11.54 1.37 -3.71
C ASP A 132 11.58 1.39 -2.17
N ALA A 133 10.72 0.58 -1.55
CA ALA A 133 10.66 0.41 -0.09
C ALA A 133 11.96 -0.11 0.55
N LYS A 134 12.90 -0.65 -0.25
CA LYS A 134 14.21 -1.15 0.18
C LYS A 134 15.34 -0.14 -0.10
N GLY A 135 15.01 1.03 -0.63
CA GLY A 135 15.98 2.06 -1.03
C GLY A 135 16.68 1.78 -2.36
N LYS A 136 16.27 0.75 -3.11
CA LYS A 136 16.82 0.47 -4.44
C LYS A 136 16.24 1.43 -5.46
N ARG A 137 17.10 2.07 -6.25
CA ARG A 137 16.66 2.87 -7.40
C ARG A 137 16.06 1.96 -8.47
N VAL A 138 14.85 2.26 -8.91
CA VAL A 138 14.16 1.55 -10.01
C VAL A 138 14.10 2.36 -11.31
N LYS A 139 14.30 3.68 -11.22
CA LYS A 139 14.39 4.66 -12.31
C LYS A 139 15.25 5.81 -11.80
#